data_AF-A0A947TGQ5-F1
#
_entry.id   AF-A0A947TGQ5-F1
#
_cell.length_a   1.000
_cell.length_b   1.000
_cell.length_c   1.000
_cell.angle_alpha   90.00
_cell.angle_beta   90.00
_cell.angle_gamma   90.00
#
_symmetry.space_group_name_H-M   'P 1'
#
loop_
_entity.id
_entity.type
_entity.pdbx_description
1 polymer ?
#
loop_
_entity_poly.entity_id
_entity_poly.type
_entity_poly.pdbx_seq_one_letter_code
_entity_poly.pdbx_strand_id
1 'polypeptide(L)'
;MTASDGLSLTGLGTSQRAKYIDVTAITPTPLGEGTKATEEWVKKHLDLLWDGWTKKLLDNLKEQRKQYRAVKREAIDTLIRYISTNEEQMRYDLFREKGCDIGSGAVEGACKNVVGKRLKQSGMTWSRTGSSATLALRVTWLNDRWEQLWQKKPLAA
;
A
#
# COMPACT_ATOMS: atom_id res chain seq x y z
N MET A 1 19.82 -16.85 -17.27
CA MET A 1 20.00 -17.73 -16.10
C MET A 1 19.56 -16.95 -14.89
N THR A 2 18.64 -17.55 -14.14
CA THR A 2 17.81 -16.99 -13.07
C THR A 2 18.62 -16.44 -11.88
N ALA A 3 18.41 -15.18 -11.53
CA ALA A 3 18.67 -14.67 -10.19
C ALA A 3 17.32 -14.43 -9.51
N SER A 4 16.75 -15.53 -9.03
CA SER A 4 15.59 -15.58 -8.17
C SER A 4 16.05 -15.26 -6.75
N ASP A 5 16.37 -14.00 -6.46
CA ASP A 5 16.61 -13.56 -5.08
C ASP A 5 15.25 -13.36 -4.41
N GLY A 6 14.70 -14.48 -3.95
CA GLY A 6 13.58 -14.53 -3.03
C GLY A 6 13.98 -13.85 -1.73
N LEU A 7 13.60 -12.58 -1.58
CA LEU A 7 13.66 -11.87 -0.31
C LEU A 7 12.69 -12.56 0.66
N SER A 8 13.19 -13.52 1.44
CA SER A 8 12.41 -14.20 2.47
C SER A 8 11.95 -13.17 3.51
N LEU A 9 10.66 -12.81 3.49
CA LEU A 9 10.02 -11.79 4.34
C LEU A 9 9.85 -12.21 5.81
N THR A 10 10.50 -13.30 6.25
CA THR A 10 10.44 -13.81 7.63
C THR A 10 11.17 -12.91 8.63
N GLY A 11 12.00 -11.95 8.17
CA GLY A 11 12.83 -11.09 9.00
C GLY A 11 12.38 -9.63 9.17
N LEU A 12 11.24 -9.21 8.60
CA LEU A 12 10.83 -7.81 8.67
C LEU A 12 10.19 -7.47 10.02
N GLY A 13 10.89 -6.62 10.77
CA GLY A 13 10.43 -6.07 12.05
C GLY A 13 9.14 -5.27 11.90
N THR A 14 8.38 -5.21 12.99
CA THR A 14 7.02 -4.63 13.06
C THR A 14 6.85 -3.25 12.42
N SER A 15 7.89 -2.42 12.45
CA SER A 15 7.88 -1.07 11.88
C SER A 15 7.82 -1.08 10.34
N GLN A 16 8.34 -2.12 9.67
CA GLN A 16 8.13 -2.32 8.25
C GLN A 16 6.71 -2.83 7.95
N ARG A 17 6.11 -3.68 8.80
CA ARG A 17 4.75 -4.23 8.55
C ARG A 17 3.67 -3.15 8.56
N ALA A 18 3.81 -2.17 9.46
CA ALA A 18 2.90 -1.04 9.60
C ALA A 18 3.03 0.05 8.51
N LYS A 19 4.01 -0.05 7.59
CA LYS A 19 4.06 0.85 6.42
C LYS A 19 3.33 0.29 5.19
N TYR A 20 2.93 -0.98 5.23
CA TYR A 20 2.58 -1.76 4.03
C TYR A 20 1.13 -2.25 4.07
N ILE A 21 0.59 -2.50 5.26
CA ILE A 21 -0.84 -2.63 5.49
C ILE A 21 -1.43 -1.21 5.49
N ASP A 22 -2.65 -1.01 5.00
CA ASP A 22 -3.33 0.28 5.04
C ASP A 22 -3.63 0.71 6.49
N VAL A 23 -2.59 1.19 7.19
CA VAL A 23 -2.66 1.61 8.61
C VAL A 23 -3.53 2.84 8.77
N THR A 24 -3.78 3.57 7.68
CA THR A 24 -4.78 4.64 7.56
C THR A 24 -6.21 4.16 7.88
N ALA A 25 -6.48 2.87 7.75
CA ALA A 25 -7.76 2.29 8.19
C ALA A 25 -7.84 2.08 9.70
N ILE A 26 -6.69 1.85 10.35
CA ILE A 26 -6.57 1.54 11.78
C ILE A 26 -6.31 2.81 12.62
N THR A 27 -6.04 3.95 11.97
CA THR A 27 -5.83 5.27 12.60
C THR A 27 -6.97 5.86 13.44
N PRO A 28 -8.27 5.52 13.31
CA PRO A 28 -9.23 5.92 14.34
C PRO A 28 -8.97 5.07 15.58
N THR A 29 -7.92 5.41 16.33
CA THR A 29 -7.52 4.68 17.53
C THR A 29 -8.36 5.17 18.71
N PRO A 30 -9.07 4.26 19.42
CA PRO A 30 -9.81 4.60 20.63
C PRO A 30 -8.90 5.01 21.80
N LEU A 31 -7.57 4.87 21.67
CA LEU A 31 -6.60 5.09 22.74
C LEU A 31 -5.83 6.43 22.65
N GLY A 32 -6.04 7.23 21.60
CA GLY A 32 -5.29 8.47 21.36
C GLY A 32 -4.02 8.24 20.53
N GLU A 33 -3.69 9.22 19.68
CA GLU A 33 -2.54 9.19 18.78
C GLU A 33 -1.22 9.22 19.57
N GLY A 34 -0.26 8.36 19.19
CA GLY A 34 1.13 8.43 19.69
C GLY A 34 1.42 7.80 21.06
N THR A 35 0.49 7.04 21.66
CA THR A 35 0.76 6.33 22.92
C THR A 35 1.36 4.94 22.64
N LYS A 36 2.34 4.49 23.44
CA LYS A 36 2.94 3.13 23.32
C LYS A 36 1.89 2.00 23.35
N ALA A 37 0.86 2.15 24.19
CA ALA A 37 -0.26 1.21 24.24
C ALA A 37 -1.06 1.16 22.93
N THR A 38 -1.13 2.27 22.19
CA THR A 38 -1.75 2.32 20.85
C THR A 38 -0.90 1.55 19.85
N GLU A 39 0.42 1.74 19.86
CA GLU A 39 1.34 1.03 18.95
C GLU A 39 1.30 -0.49 19.17
N GLU A 40 1.29 -0.94 20.43
CA GLU A 40 1.17 -2.35 20.78
C GLU A 40 -0.18 -2.93 20.36
N TRP A 41 -1.26 -2.18 20.57
CA TRP A 41 -2.60 -2.57 20.13
C TRP A 41 -2.65 -2.70 18.60
N VAL A 42 -2.16 -1.70 17.86
CA VAL A 42 -2.10 -1.72 16.39
C VAL A 42 -1.27 -2.92 15.92
N LYS A 43 -0.08 -3.13 16.50
CA LYS A 43 0.79 -4.26 16.19
C LYS A 43 0.06 -5.60 16.29
N LYS A 44 -0.63 -5.84 17.40
CA LYS A 44 -1.37 -7.08 17.64
C LYS A 44 -2.45 -7.31 16.57
N HIS A 45 -3.15 -6.26 16.17
CA HIS A 45 -4.23 -6.35 15.17
C HIS A 45 -3.66 -6.50 13.75
N LEU A 46 -2.52 -5.87 13.45
CA LEU A 46 -1.79 -6.05 12.18
C LEU A 46 -1.25 -7.46 12.03
N ASP A 47 -0.67 -8.06 13.07
CA ASP A 47 -0.15 -9.43 13.01
C ASP A 47 -1.29 -10.43 12.72
N LEU A 48 -2.48 -10.24 13.30
CA LEU A 48 -3.66 -11.06 12.98
C LEU A 48 -4.09 -10.94 11.51
N LEU A 49 -4.06 -9.73 10.96
CA LEU A 49 -4.39 -9.47 9.56
C LEU A 49 -3.34 -10.07 8.62
N TRP A 50 -2.07 -9.96 9.00
CA TRP A 50 -0.94 -10.51 8.28
C TRP A 50 -1.03 -12.03 8.18
N ASP A 51 -1.38 -12.69 9.28
CA ASP A 51 -1.51 -14.14 9.34
C ASP A 51 -2.78 -14.69 8.67
N GLY A 52 -3.71 -13.83 8.21
CA GLY A 52 -4.97 -14.22 7.55
C GLY A 52 -6.16 -14.43 8.51
N TRP A 53 -6.03 -14.03 9.77
CA TRP A 53 -7.01 -14.31 10.83
C TRP A 53 -8.06 -13.20 10.92
N THR A 54 -8.54 -12.71 9.77
CA THR A 54 -9.44 -11.53 9.66
C THR A 54 -10.75 -11.72 10.43
N LYS A 55 -11.30 -12.94 10.48
CA LYS A 55 -12.50 -13.25 11.29
C LYS A 55 -12.24 -13.10 12.79
N LYS A 56 -11.12 -13.65 13.29
CA LYS A 56 -10.73 -13.53 14.70
C LYS A 56 -10.45 -12.07 15.08
N LEU A 57 -9.89 -11.30 14.16
CA LEU A 57 -9.70 -9.86 14.31
C LEU A 57 -11.04 -9.14 14.49
N LEU A 58 -12.02 -9.39 13.60
CA LEU A 58 -13.36 -8.81 13.69
C LEU A 58 -14.06 -9.18 15.00
N ASP A 59 -13.94 -10.42 15.46
CA ASP A 59 -14.53 -10.85 16.72
C ASP A 59 -13.86 -10.19 17.93
N ASN A 60 -12.54 -10.01 17.91
CA ASN A 60 -11.82 -9.25 18.94
C ASN A 60 -12.31 -7.79 19.00
N LEU A 61 -12.43 -7.14 17.84
CA LEU A 61 -12.91 -5.77 17.74
C LEU A 61 -14.36 -5.64 18.23
N LYS A 62 -15.24 -6.60 17.92
CA LYS A 62 -16.63 -6.63 18.42
C LYS A 62 -16.70 -6.80 19.94
N GLU A 63 -15.79 -7.56 20.54
CA GLU A 63 -15.71 -7.70 22.00
C GLU A 63 -15.20 -6.42 22.65
N GLN A 64 -14.14 -5.83 22.09
CA GLN A 64 -13.60 -4.55 22.54
C GLN A 64 -14.63 -3.43 22.43
N ARG A 65 -15.44 -3.42 21.36
CA ARG A 65 -16.54 -2.48 21.17
C ARG A 65 -17.47 -2.42 22.39
N LYS A 66 -17.72 -3.54 23.08
CA LYS A 66 -18.59 -3.59 24.27
C LYS A 66 -18.00 -2.81 25.46
N GLN A 67 -16.68 -2.69 25.52
CA GLN A 67 -15.95 -2.03 26.60
C GLN A 67 -15.80 -0.53 26.40
N TYR A 68 -15.90 -0.04 25.15
CA TYR A 68 -15.74 1.37 24.81
C TYR A 68 -17.09 2.11 24.67
N ARG A 69 -17.08 3.42 24.94
CA ARG A 69 -18.25 4.30 24.84
C ARG A 69 -17.93 5.55 24.03
N ALA A 70 -18.98 6.22 23.55
CA ALA A 70 -18.92 7.48 22.81
C ALA A 70 -17.93 7.41 21.63
N VAL A 71 -17.03 8.39 21.51
CA VAL A 71 -16.07 8.53 20.40
C VAL A 71 -15.24 7.26 20.17
N LYS A 72 -14.86 6.56 21.25
CA LYS A 72 -14.07 5.32 21.16
C LYS A 72 -14.85 4.17 20.54
N ARG A 73 -16.17 4.12 20.74
CA ARG A 73 -17.04 3.10 20.15
C ARG A 73 -17.26 3.37 18.67
N GLU A 74 -17.50 4.62 18.29
CA GLU A 74 -17.63 5.04 16.88
C GLU A 74 -16.37 4.74 16.07
N ALA A 75 -15.20 4.97 16.66
CA ALA A 75 -13.92 4.64 16.05
C ALA A 75 -13.78 3.13 15.75
N ILE A 76 -14.13 2.28 16.70
CA ILE A 76 -14.13 0.82 16.51
C ILE A 76 -15.20 0.38 15.52
N ASP A 77 -16.39 0.99 15.54
CA ASP A 77 -17.47 0.65 14.59
C ASP A 77 -17.07 1.00 13.14
N THR A 78 -16.37 2.11 12.96
CA THR A 78 -15.79 2.50 11.67
C THR A 78 -14.73 1.50 11.21
N LEU A 79 -13.85 1.09 12.12
CA LEU A 79 -12.81 0.10 11.83
C LEU A 79 -13.40 -1.28 11.46
N ILE A 80 -14.37 -1.76 12.25
CA ILE A 80 -15.09 -3.02 11.97
C ILE A 80 -15.72 -2.94 10.58
N ARG A 81 -16.40 -1.83 10.27
CA ARG A 81 -17.02 -1.62 8.96
C ARG A 81 -15.98 -1.70 7.85
N TYR A 82 -14.88 -0.96 7.97
CA TYR A 82 -13.82 -0.94 6.98
C TYR A 82 -13.24 -2.34 6.70
N ILE A 83 -12.87 -3.06 7.76
CA ILE A 83 -12.30 -4.41 7.63
C ILE A 83 -13.32 -5.37 7.02
N SER A 84 -14.59 -5.28 7.44
CA SER A 84 -15.64 -6.15 6.90
C SER A 84 -15.93 -5.89 5.42
N THR A 85 -15.93 -4.62 4.99
CA THR A 85 -16.13 -4.25 3.58
C THR A 85 -14.95 -4.67 2.71
N ASN A 86 -13.73 -4.61 3.24
CA ASN A 86 -12.50 -4.92 2.52
C ASN A 86 -11.94 -6.31 2.85
N GLU A 87 -12.74 -7.22 3.43
CA GLU A 87 -12.26 -8.52 3.94
C GLU A 87 -11.47 -9.31 2.88
N GLU A 88 -11.97 -9.33 1.64
CA GLU A 88 -11.32 -10.04 0.52
C GLU A 88 -9.97 -9.42 0.13
N GLN A 89 -9.87 -8.09 0.18
CA GLN A 89 -8.65 -7.34 -0.16
C GLN A 89 -7.63 -7.36 0.99
N MET A 90 -8.05 -7.75 2.19
CA MET A 90 -7.21 -7.84 3.39
C MET A 90 -6.69 -9.27 3.67
N ARG A 91 -6.89 -10.22 2.77
CA ARG A 91 -6.35 -11.59 2.88
C ARG A 91 -4.87 -11.65 2.50
N TYR A 92 -4.03 -11.02 3.33
CA TYR A 92 -2.60 -10.91 3.09
C TYR A 92 -1.89 -12.27 3.07
N ASP A 93 -2.39 -13.26 3.79
CA ASP A 93 -1.95 -14.67 3.70
C ASP A 93 -2.02 -15.20 2.27
N LEU A 94 -3.17 -15.04 1.60
CA LEU A 94 -3.38 -15.51 0.23
C LEU A 94 -2.57 -14.71 -0.78
N PHE A 95 -2.44 -13.40 -0.60
CA PHE A 95 -1.61 -12.58 -1.48
C PHE A 95 -0.12 -12.90 -1.35
N ARG A 96 0.35 -13.28 -0.14
CA ARG A 96 1.73 -13.75 0.08
C ARG A 96 1.98 -15.07 -0.62
N GLU A 97 1.07 -16.03 -0.50
CA GLU A 97 1.20 -17.33 -1.16
C GLU A 97 1.25 -17.18 -2.69
N LYS A 98 0.49 -16.22 -3.23
CA LYS A 98 0.51 -15.88 -4.67
C LYS A 98 1.73 -15.08 -5.11
N GLY A 99 2.65 -14.74 -4.20
CA GLY A 99 3.82 -13.92 -4.51
C GLY A 99 3.49 -12.49 -4.92
N CYS A 100 2.32 -11.97 -4.53
CA CYS A 100 1.95 -10.59 -4.81
C CYS A 100 2.76 -9.62 -3.94
N ASP A 101 3.22 -8.53 -4.53
CA ASP A 101 3.82 -7.43 -3.79
C ASP A 101 2.74 -6.72 -2.95
N ILE A 102 2.77 -6.97 -1.64
CA ILE A 102 1.81 -6.41 -0.66
C ILE A 102 2.16 -4.95 -0.28
N GLY A 103 3.24 -4.41 -0.86
CA GLY A 103 3.68 -3.04 -0.59
C GLY A 103 3.30 -2.05 -1.67
N SER A 104 2.75 -0.90 -1.25
CA SER A 104 2.63 0.28 -2.12
C SER A 104 4.01 0.82 -2.55
N GLY A 105 5.11 0.43 -1.89
CA GLY A 105 6.45 0.99 -2.12
C GLY A 105 6.95 0.89 -3.57
N ALA A 106 6.64 -0.19 -4.29
CA ALA A 106 6.98 -0.30 -5.71
C ALA A 106 6.19 0.72 -6.56
N VAL A 107 4.89 0.86 -6.27
CA VAL A 107 3.99 1.80 -6.94
C VAL A 107 4.34 3.25 -6.59
N GLU A 108 4.61 3.56 -5.32
CA GLU A 108 5.05 4.87 -4.85
C GLU A 108 6.41 5.24 -5.44
N GLY A 109 7.34 4.29 -5.47
CA GLY A 109 8.64 4.43 -6.12
C GLY A 109 8.50 4.74 -7.61
N ALA A 110 7.60 4.05 -8.30
CA ALA A 110 7.27 4.31 -9.69
C ALA A 110 6.63 5.70 -9.87
N CYS A 111 5.62 6.07 -9.08
CA CYS A 111 5.01 7.40 -9.12
C CYS A 111 6.04 8.51 -8.86
N LYS A 112 6.94 8.34 -7.89
CA LYS A 112 8.00 9.31 -7.60
C LYS A 112 9.00 9.43 -8.75
N ASN A 113 9.45 8.32 -9.32
CA ASN A 113 10.49 8.30 -10.35
C ASN A 113 9.98 8.62 -11.77
N VAL A 114 8.78 8.18 -12.11
CA VAL A 114 8.17 8.35 -13.43
C VAL A 114 7.47 9.71 -13.51
N VAL A 115 6.57 9.99 -12.56
CA VAL A 115 5.75 11.21 -12.56
C VAL A 115 6.47 12.35 -11.86
N GLY A 116 6.83 12.14 -10.59
CA GLY A 116 7.37 13.20 -9.72
C GLY A 116 8.65 13.85 -10.27
N LYS A 117 9.61 13.03 -10.69
CA LYS A 117 10.89 13.53 -11.22
C LYS A 117 10.75 14.38 -12.48
N ARG A 118 9.68 14.25 -13.27
CA ARG A 118 9.58 14.92 -14.57
C ARG A 118 8.42 15.90 -14.71
N LEU A 119 7.30 15.67 -14.02
CA LEU A 119 6.10 16.49 -14.14
C LEU A 119 5.89 17.45 -12.95
N LYS A 120 6.59 17.26 -11.83
CA LYS A 120 6.41 18.06 -10.60
C LYS A 120 7.58 19.01 -10.30
N GLN A 121 8.39 19.41 -11.29
CA GLN A 121 9.46 20.39 -11.05
C GLN A 121 8.96 21.83 -11.24
N SER A 122 9.74 22.79 -10.74
CA SER A 122 9.42 24.22 -10.81
C SER A 122 9.29 24.71 -12.27
N GLY A 123 8.32 25.59 -12.51
CA GLY A 123 8.08 26.20 -13.83
C GLY A 123 7.47 25.28 -14.88
N MET A 124 7.02 24.07 -14.50
CA MET A 124 6.44 23.12 -15.44
C MET A 124 4.93 23.28 -15.57
N THR A 125 4.48 23.63 -16.77
CA THR A 125 3.07 23.70 -17.13
C THR A 125 2.79 22.68 -18.23
N TRP A 126 1.79 21.83 -18.02
CA TRP A 126 1.47 20.76 -18.95
C TRP A 126 0.01 20.84 -19.41
N SER A 127 -0.22 20.63 -20.70
CA SER A 127 -1.53 20.20 -21.18
C SER A 127 -1.74 18.72 -20.86
N ARG A 128 -2.99 18.27 -20.75
CA ARG A 128 -3.32 16.86 -20.46
C ARG A 128 -2.74 15.89 -21.50
N THR A 129 -2.68 16.32 -22.77
CA THR A 129 -2.07 15.55 -23.86
C THR A 129 -0.55 15.53 -23.73
N GLY A 130 0.07 16.68 -23.43
CA GLY A 130 1.52 16.80 -23.26
C GLY A 130 2.07 16.02 -22.07
N SER A 131 1.38 16.03 -20.92
CA SER A 131 1.77 15.24 -19.75
C SER A 131 1.69 13.74 -20.03
N SER A 132 0.60 13.28 -20.66
CA SER A 132 0.42 11.87 -21.03
C SER A 132 1.48 11.40 -22.01
N ALA A 133 1.78 12.18 -23.06
CA ALA A 133 2.82 11.85 -24.02
C ALA A 133 4.21 11.80 -23.37
N THR A 134 4.53 12.77 -22.50
CA THR A 134 5.80 12.82 -21.77
C THR A 134 5.96 11.62 -20.84
N LEU A 135 4.88 11.22 -20.15
CA LEU A 135 4.89 10.02 -19.31
C LEU A 135 5.12 8.76 -20.13
N ALA A 136 4.46 8.60 -21.28
CA ALA A 136 4.66 7.44 -22.14
C ALA A 136 6.11 7.32 -22.62
N LEU A 137 6.74 8.42 -23.02
CA LEU A 137 8.16 8.47 -23.36
C LEU A 137 9.04 8.10 -22.16
N ARG A 138 8.71 8.63 -20.97
CA ARG A 138 9.48 8.36 -19.74
C ARG A 138 9.42 6.90 -19.32
N VAL A 139 8.25 6.28 -19.40
CA VAL A 139 8.06 4.85 -19.14
C VAL A 139 8.85 4.01 -20.14
N THR A 140 8.81 4.39 -21.43
CA THR A 140 9.57 3.70 -22.48
C THR A 140 11.08 3.76 -22.20
N TRP A 141 11.57 4.93 -21.81
CA TRP A 141 12.98 5.14 -21.44
C TRP A 141 13.39 4.31 -20.22
N LEU A 142 12.60 4.33 -19.15
CA LEU A 142 12.92 3.61 -17.90
C LEU A 142 12.84 2.09 -18.02
N ASN A 143 12.18 1.58 -19.04
CA ASN A 143 12.08 0.14 -19.33
C ASN A 143 13.05 -0.30 -20.45
N ASP A 144 14.00 0.55 -20.86
CA ASP A 144 14.97 0.28 -21.93
C ASP A 144 14.31 -0.08 -23.28
N ARG A 145 13.10 0.44 -23.53
CA ARG A 145 12.34 0.19 -24.78
C ARG A 145 12.42 1.33 -25.78
N TRP A 146 13.39 2.24 -25.59
CA TRP A 146 13.54 3.43 -26.43
C TRP A 146 13.76 3.07 -27.89
N GLU A 147 14.69 2.15 -28.15
CA GLU A 147 14.99 1.67 -29.51
C GLU A 147 13.79 0.98 -30.16
N GLN A 148 13.04 0.18 -29.39
CA GLN A 148 11.84 -0.52 -29.88
C GLN A 148 10.74 0.46 -30.28
N LEU A 149 10.61 1.59 -29.57
CA LEU A 149 9.66 2.64 -29.93
C LEU A 149 10.03 3.28 -31.28
N TRP A 150 11.31 3.56 -31.49
CA TRP A 150 11.79 4.22 -32.71
C TRP A 150 11.72 3.30 -33.94
N GLN A 151 12.00 2.01 -33.77
CA GLN A 151 11.83 1.01 -34.84
C GLN A 151 10.37 0.93 -35.34
N LYS A 152 9.39 1.14 -34.46
CA LYS A 152 7.96 1.10 -34.81
C LYS A 152 7.45 2.40 -35.43
N LYS A 153 8.21 3.49 -35.33
CA LYS A 153 7.89 4.80 -35.90
C LYS A 153 9.12 5.31 -36.65
N PRO A 154 9.40 4.78 -37.86
CA PRO A 154 10.42 5.40 -38.69
C PRO A 154 10.06 6.87 -38.84
N LEU A 155 11.00 7.76 -38.49
CA LEU A 155 10.87 9.17 -38.82
C LEU A 155 10.56 9.22 -40.32
N ALA A 156 9.43 9.84 -40.67
CA ALA A 156 9.12 10.10 -42.07
C ALA A 156 10.34 10.84 -42.65
N ALA A 157 11.04 10.16 -43.56
CA ALA A 157 12.18 10.69 -44.29
C ALA A 157 11.71 11.73 -45.30
#